data_AF-A0A7J4B1B2-F1
#
_entry.id   AF-A0A7J4B1B2-F1
#
_cell.length_a   1.000
_cell.length_b   1.000
_cell.length_c   1.000
_cell.angle_alpha   90.00
_cell.angle_beta   90.00
_cell.angle_gamma   90.00
#
_symmetry.space_group_name_H-M   'P 1'
#
loop_
_entity.id
_entity.type
_entity.pdbx_description
1 polymer ?
#
loop_
_entity_poly.entity_id
_entity_poly.type
_entity_poly.pdbx_seq_one_letter_code
_entity_poly.pdbx_strand_id
1 'polypeptide(L)' 'MREYSFSYYENKEEKQGKFKISEPVFDETKKCYFVEVYCSIDNRSHKIFGVDEKQSLELAQKFFKERYKNYGIKSKDI' A
#
# COMPACT_ATOMS: atom_id res chain seq x y z
N MET A 1 0.63 10.51 7.56
CA MET A 1 0.79 9.65 6.35
C MET A 1 2.18 9.03 6.37
N ARG A 2 2.30 7.70 6.22
CA ARG A 2 3.58 6.96 6.17
C ARG A 2 3.99 6.78 4.71
N GLU A 3 5.20 7.16 4.35
CA GLU A 3 5.78 6.98 3.00
C GLU A 3 6.95 6.01 3.07
N TYR A 4 6.97 5.06 2.14
CA TYR A 4 8.01 4.04 1.96
C TYR A 4 8.53 4.16 0.53
N SER A 5 9.84 4.04 0.35
CA SER A 5 10.49 3.99 -0.97
C SER A 5 10.91 2.56 -1.26
N PHE A 6 10.83 2.11 -2.51
CA PHE A 6 11.22 0.75 -2.88
C PHE A 6 11.76 0.70 -4.31
N SER A 7 12.71 -0.20 -4.59
CA SER A 7 13.11 -0.52 -5.97
C SER A 7 12.18 -1.57 -6.57
N TYR A 8 11.86 -1.42 -7.85
CA TYR A 8 11.12 -2.40 -8.63
C TYR A 8 11.70 -2.53 -10.05
N TYR A 9 11.43 -3.66 -10.71
CA TYR A 9 11.86 -3.90 -12.09
C TYR A 9 10.66 -3.93 -13.02
N GLU A 10 10.74 -3.18 -14.11
CA GLU A 10 9.77 -3.17 -15.19
C GLU A 10 10.56 -3.23 -16.51
N ASN A 11 10.26 -4.19 -17.38
CA ASN A 11 10.96 -4.38 -18.67
C ASN A 11 12.51 -4.50 -18.56
N LYS A 12 13.00 -5.14 -17.49
CA LYS A 12 14.44 -5.27 -17.14
C LYS A 12 15.13 -3.96 -16.75
N GLU A 13 14.40 -2.86 -16.61
CA GLU A 13 14.90 -1.61 -16.07
C GLU A 13 14.57 -1.50 -14.57
N GLU A 14 15.56 -1.09 -13.77
CA GLU A 14 15.35 -0.78 -12.36
C GLU A 14 14.74 0.63 -12.22
N LYS A 15 13.65 0.72 -11.47
CA LYS A 15 12.93 1.96 -11.20
C LYS A 15 12.75 2.15 -9.69
N GLN A 16 12.62 3.40 -9.28
CA GLN A 16 12.29 3.78 -7.92
C GLN A 16 10.79 4.00 -7.79
N GLY A 17 10.18 3.40 -6.78
CA GLY A 17 8.77 3.47 -6.47
C GLY A 17 8.53 4.10 -5.10
N LYS A 18 7.33 4.67 -4.93
CA LYS A 18 6.83 5.21 -3.67
C LYS A 18 5.53 4.53 -3.30
N PHE A 19 5.45 4.12 -2.05
CA PHE A 19 4.27 3.54 -1.43
C PHE A 19 3.87 4.42 -0.25
N LYS A 20 2.63 4.88 -0.23
CA LYS A 20 2.11 5.73 0.85
C LYS A 20 0.89 5.07 1.47
N ILE A 21 0.85 5.00 2.80
CA ILE A 21 -0.33 4.61 3.56
C ILE A 21 -0.76 5.80 4.41
N SER A 22 -2.03 6.19 4.34
CA SER A 22 -2.62 7.18 5.24
C SER A 22 -2.65 6.68 6.68
N GLU A 23 -2.98 7.57 7.60
CA GLU A 23 -3.37 7.10 8.93
C GLU A 23 -4.75 6.42 8.85
N PRO A 24 -5.04 5.42 9.70
CA PRO A 24 -6.36 4.81 9.78
C PRO A 24 -7.40 5.86 10.15
N VAL A 25 -8.51 5.87 9.43
CA VAL A 25 -9.67 6.72 9.71
C VAL A 25 -10.87 5.83 10.00
N PHE A 26 -11.56 6.09 11.10
CA PHE A 26 -12.79 5.39 11.42
C PHE A 26 -13.95 5.89 10.53
N ASP A 27 -14.63 4.96 9.86
CA ASP A 27 -15.83 5.20 9.07
C ASP A 27 -17.05 4.81 9.90
N GLU A 28 -17.81 5.81 10.36
CA GLU A 28 -19.01 5.59 11.19
C GLU A 28 -20.14 4.88 10.43
N THR A 29 -20.19 5.01 9.10
CA THR A 29 -21.26 4.42 8.27
C THR A 29 -21.08 2.91 8.14
N LYS A 30 -19.84 2.47 7.91
CA LYS A 30 -19.47 1.06 7.75
C LYS A 30 -19.02 0.41 9.05
N LYS A 31 -18.85 1.19 10.12
CA LYS A 31 -18.33 0.75 11.42
C LYS A 31 -16.98 0.03 11.29
N CYS A 32 -16.07 0.60 10.51
CA CYS A 32 -14.77 0.00 10.21
C CYS A 32 -13.69 1.09 10.07
N TYR A 33 -12.43 0.70 10.14
CA TYR A 33 -11.32 1.59 9.81
C TYR A 33 -10.95 1.46 8.34
N PHE A 34 -10.55 2.55 7.71
CA PHE A 34 -9.95 2.51 6.40
C PHE A 34 -8.63 3.25 6.35
N VAL A 35 -7.79 2.82 5.43
CA VAL A 35 -6.57 3.51 5.04
C VAL A 35 -6.58 3.74 3.53
N GLU A 36 -6.04 4.86 3.11
CA GLU A 36 -5.76 5.15 1.72
C GLU A 36 -4.32 4.80 1.38
N VAL A 37 -4.18 4.00 0.33
CA VAL A 37 -2.93 3.42 -0.11
C VAL A 37 -2.62 3.93 -1.51
N TYR A 38 -1.51 4.62 -1.69
CA TYR A 38 -1.05 5.09 -2.99
C TYR A 38 0.23 4.37 -3.41
N CYS A 39 0.29 3.95 -4.67
CA CYS A 39 1.49 3.40 -5.28
C CYS A 39 1.88 4.18 -6.54
N SER A 40 3.17 4.49 -6.70
CA SER A 40 3.66 5.17 -7.90
C SER A 40 3.81 4.27 -9.13
N ILE A 41 3.69 2.94 -8.99
CA ILE A 41 3.73 2.01 -10.13
C ILE A 41 2.52 2.23 -11.04
N ASP A 42 1.33 2.34 -10.46
CA ASP A 42 0.08 2.53 -11.20
C ASP A 42 -0.53 3.94 -11.04
N ASN A 43 0.12 4.80 -10.25
CA ASN A 43 -0.30 6.17 -9.95
C ASN A 43 -1.76 6.25 -9.47
N ARG A 44 -2.17 5.28 -8.64
CA ARG A 44 -3.54 5.17 -8.12
C ARG A 44 -3.57 5.06 -6.60
N SER A 45 -4.66 5.58 -6.05
CA SER A 45 -5.01 5.42 -4.64
C SER A 45 -6.09 4.35 -4.48
N HIS A 46 -5.95 3.52 -3.44
CA HIS A 46 -6.85 2.44 -3.08
C HIS A 46 -7.31 2.60 -1.63
N LYS A 47 -8.61 2.45 -1.37
CA LYS A 47 -9.15 2.39 -0.01
C LYS A 47 -9.19 0.95 0.46
N ILE A 48 -8.51 0.67 1.57
CA ILE A 48 -8.47 -0.65 2.21
C ILE A 48 -9.20 -0.55 3.53
N PHE A 49 -10.15 -1.45 3.77
CA PHE A 49 -11.00 -1.46 4.95
C PHE A 49 -10.59 -2.61 5.88
N GLY A 50 -10.50 -2.34 7.18
CA GLY A 50 -10.24 -3.31 8.24
C GLY A 50 -11.21 -3.11 9.41
N VAL A 51 -11.40 -4.15 10.21
CA VAL A 51 -12.28 -4.12 11.38
C VAL A 51 -11.71 -3.25 12.50
N ASP A 52 -10.39 -3.06 12.52
CA ASP A 52 -9.65 -2.22 13.46
C ASP A 52 -8.45 -1.54 12.76
N GLU A 53 -7.81 -0.59 13.46
CA GLU A 53 -6.66 0.16 12.96
C GLU A 53 -5.50 -0.74 12.51
N LYS A 54 -5.14 -1.74 13.34
CA LYS A 54 -4.01 -2.63 13.06
C LYS A 54 -4.31 -3.48 11.83
N GLN A 55 -5.50 -4.08 11.77
CA GLN A 55 -5.89 -4.89 10.63
C GLN A 55 -5.92 -4.08 9.34
N SER A 56 -6.39 -2.83 9.36
CA SER A 56 -6.42 -1.97 8.17
C SER A 56 -5.02 -1.73 7.58
N LEU A 57 -4.01 -1.57 8.44
CA LEU A 57 -2.60 -1.40 8.04
C LEU A 57 -1.99 -2.70 7.51
N GLU A 58 -2.25 -3.83 8.18
CA GLU A 58 -1.77 -5.15 7.72
C GLU A 58 -2.36 -5.50 6.35
N LEU A 59 -3.64 -5.23 6.13
CA LEU A 59 -4.30 -5.43 4.85
C LEU A 59 -3.73 -4.50 3.76
N ALA A 60 -3.40 -3.25 4.08
CA ALA A 60 -2.76 -2.34 3.13
C ALA A 60 -1.39 -2.84 2.66
N GLN A 61 -0.56 -3.33 3.58
CA GLN A 61 0.74 -3.92 3.24
C GLN A 61 0.57 -5.21 2.41
N LYS A 62 -0.38 -6.07 2.78
CA LYS A 62 -0.68 -7.29 2.04
C LYS A 62 -1.17 -6.99 0.61
N PHE A 63 -2.11 -6.04 0.49
CA PHE A 63 -2.62 -5.58 -0.80
C PHE A 63 -1.49 -5.14 -1.72
N PHE A 64 -0.56 -4.32 -1.22
CA PHE A 64 0.60 -3.88 -2.00
C PHE A 64 1.45 -5.06 -2.50
N LYS A 65 1.84 -5.98 -1.60
CA LYS A 65 2.66 -7.14 -1.95
C LYS A 65 1.99 -8.01 -3.01
N GLU A 66 0.68 -8.26 -2.89
CA GLU A 66 -0.05 -9.08 -3.86
C GLU A 66 -0.29 -8.37 -5.20
N ARG A 67 -0.65 -7.09 -5.15
CA ARG A 67 -0.96 -6.28 -6.34
C ARG A 67 0.27 -6.10 -7.23
N TYR A 68 1.43 -5.87 -6.63
CA TYR A 68 2.68 -5.56 -7.35
C TYR A 68 3.71 -6.69 -7.32
N LYS A 69 3.31 -7.92 -6.99
CA LYS A 69 4.20 -9.10 -6.94
C LYS A 69 5.02 -9.33 -8.21
N ASN A 70 4.47 -8.95 -9.38
CA ASN A 70 5.10 -9.13 -10.68
C ASN A 70 6.21 -8.10 -10.98
N TYR A 71 6.34 -7.05 -10.16
CA TYR A 71 7.32 -5.98 -10.34
C TYR A 71 8.65 -6.27 -9.61
N GLY A 72 8.85 -7.48 -9.07
CA GLY A 72 10.12 -7.88 -8.45
C GLY A 72 10.53 -7.01 -7.26
N ILE A 73 9.56 -6.51 -6.51
CA ILE A 73 9.80 -5.57 -5.39
C ILE A 73 10.57 -6.28 -4.28
N LYS A 74 11.73 -5.74 -3.92
CA LYS A 74 12.51 -6.23 -2.77
C LYS A 74 11.81 -5.74 -1.50
N SER A 75 11.14 -6.65 -0.79
CA SER A 75 10.28 -6.35 0.36
C SER A 75 11.01 -5.87 1.64
N LYS A 76 12.32 -5.63 1.59
CA LYS A 76 13.06 -5.15 2.78
C LYS A 76 12.77 -3.70 3.14
N ASP A 77 12.11 -2.96 2.25
CA ASP A 77 11.89 -1.52 2.37
C ASP A 77 10.45 -1.11 2.82
N ILE A 78 9.53 -2.05 3.08
CA ILE A 78 8.12 -1.78 3.47
C ILE A 78 7.67 -2.59 4.69
#